data_AF-A0A3A4QSM6-F1
#
_entry.id   AF-A0A3A4QSM6-F1
#
_cell.length_a   1.000
_cell.length_b   1.000
_cell.length_c   1.000
_cell.angle_alpha   90.00
_cell.angle_beta   90.00
_cell.angle_gamma   90.00
#
_symmetry.space_group_name_H-M   'P 1'
#
loop_
_entity.id
_entity.type
_entity.pdbx_description
1 polymer ?
#
loop_
_entity_poly.entity_id
_entity_poly.type
_entity_poly.pdbx_seq_one_letter_code
_entity_poly.pdbx_strand_id
1 'polypeptide(L)'
;MMIELKIAILDLYNGEENQGIRCLKDLIKEADERNANLKINYDLFDVRSKNEIAELDYDIYISSGGPGSPFEGEGSVWEKSYFNLLSSIDSFNKSEERKKHVLFICHSFQLMARHYGFAEVKKRNSTSFGIMPIHKTEAGLNEKIFNKLGVVFYGADFREYQVIQPNQDVLKNLGARIIAIEKERPHVDYERALMGVRISEEIVGLQFHPEADPPSMLHHLHKPERKEQVVSKYGEAKYLSMLSLAEDPNALLKTRNAVIPTFLDNAIAKKLAHVKLN
;
A
#
# COMPACT_ATOMS: atom_id res chain seq x y z
N MET A 1 26.32 -19.64 0.20
CA MET A 1 25.49 -19.47 -1.01
C MET A 1 24.70 -18.18 -0.84
N MET A 2 24.75 -17.27 -1.80
CA MET A 2 23.96 -16.03 -1.76
C MET A 2 22.52 -16.37 -2.11
N ILE A 3 21.57 -16.04 -1.24
CA ILE A 3 20.14 -16.34 -1.47
C ILE A 3 19.56 -15.21 -2.32
N GLU A 4 18.89 -15.55 -3.41
CA GLU A 4 18.18 -14.55 -4.22
C GLU A 4 16.71 -14.43 -3.80
N LEU A 5 16.25 -13.19 -3.70
CA LEU A 5 14.86 -12.83 -3.52
C LEU A 5 14.43 -11.88 -4.63
N LYS A 6 13.31 -12.18 -5.28
CA LYS A 6 12.80 -11.41 -6.42
C LYS A 6 11.54 -10.63 -6.02
N ILE A 7 11.52 -9.33 -6.33
CA ILE A 7 10.38 -8.45 -6.09
C ILE A 7 9.81 -7.92 -7.41
N ALA A 8 8.52 -8.14 -7.65
CA ALA A 8 7.80 -7.49 -8.75
C ALA A 8 7.13 -6.21 -8.22
N ILE A 9 7.49 -5.07 -8.80
CA ILE A 9 6.79 -3.80 -8.56
C ILE A 9 5.77 -3.62 -9.68
N LEU A 10 4.49 -3.68 -9.33
CA LEU A 10 3.37 -3.57 -10.28
C LEU A 10 2.90 -2.11 -10.31
N ASP A 11 3.27 -1.39 -11.37
CA ASP A 11 2.97 0.03 -11.51
C ASP A 11 1.59 0.27 -12.13
N LEU A 12 0.71 0.92 -11.36
CA LEU A 12 -0.64 1.30 -11.78
C LEU A 12 -0.77 2.79 -12.15
N TYR A 13 0.34 3.48 -12.46
CA TYR A 13 0.31 4.90 -12.85
C TYR A 13 -0.10 5.19 -14.29
N ASN A 14 -0.37 4.17 -15.11
CA ASN A 14 -0.94 4.33 -16.46
C ASN A 14 -0.10 5.23 -17.38
N GLY A 15 1.22 5.02 -17.39
CA GLY A 15 2.16 5.80 -18.21
C GLY A 15 2.52 7.18 -17.65
N GLU A 16 1.92 7.61 -16.53
CA GLU A 16 2.30 8.82 -15.82
C GLU A 16 3.50 8.61 -14.88
N GLU A 17 4.18 9.69 -14.50
CA GLU A 17 5.35 9.61 -13.60
C GLU A 17 4.94 9.23 -12.18
N ASN A 18 5.43 8.09 -11.70
CA ASN A 18 5.16 7.59 -10.36
C ASN A 18 6.31 7.85 -9.36
N GLN A 19 6.19 8.94 -8.60
CA GLN A 19 7.16 9.27 -7.54
C GLN A 19 7.23 8.22 -6.41
N GLY A 20 6.15 7.45 -6.20
CA GLY A 20 6.11 6.36 -5.23
C GLY A 20 7.08 5.23 -5.57
N ILE A 21 7.32 4.96 -6.86
CA ILE A 21 8.25 3.91 -7.30
C ILE A 21 9.68 4.19 -6.84
N ARG A 22 10.13 5.45 -6.89
CA ARG A 22 11.44 5.84 -6.34
C ARG A 22 11.52 5.47 -4.86
N CYS A 23 10.49 5.83 -4.09
CA CYS A 23 10.43 5.59 -2.66
C CYS A 23 10.42 4.10 -2.31
N LEU A 24 9.77 3.27 -3.12
CA LEU A 24 9.78 1.81 -3.00
C LEU A 24 11.16 1.23 -3.30
N LYS A 25 11.83 1.70 -4.35
CA LYS A 25 13.20 1.28 -4.69
C LYS A 25 14.18 1.60 -3.56
N ASP A 26 14.05 2.77 -2.93
CA ASP A 26 14.87 3.15 -1.77
C ASP A 26 14.65 2.15 -0.61
N LEU A 27 13.40 1.83 -0.27
CA LEU A 27 13.07 0.87 0.80
C LEU A 27 13.56 -0.55 0.50
N ILE A 28 13.50 -0.96 -0.76
CA ILE A 28 14.01 -2.27 -1.21
C ILE A 28 15.54 -2.32 -1.08
N LYS A 29 16.23 -1.24 -1.51
CA LYS A 29 17.68 -1.13 -1.37
C LYS A 29 18.11 -1.14 0.10
N GLU A 30 17.43 -0.38 0.96
CA GLU A 30 17.66 -0.40 2.41
C GLU A 30 17.43 -1.80 3.01
N ALA A 31 16.49 -2.59 2.47
CA ALA A 31 16.30 -3.98 2.90
C ALA A 31 17.44 -4.89 2.41
N ASP A 32 17.92 -4.71 1.18
CA ASP A 32 19.05 -5.47 0.61
C ASP A 32 20.33 -5.24 1.42
N GLU A 33 20.67 -3.97 1.68
CA GLU A 33 21.88 -3.57 2.42
C GLU A 33 21.90 -4.08 3.87
N ARG A 34 20.72 -4.29 4.49
CA ARG A 34 20.60 -4.86 5.84
C ARG A 34 20.85 -6.38 5.89
N ASN A 35 20.89 -7.08 4.76
CA ASN A 35 20.92 -8.54 4.71
C ASN A 35 22.14 -9.08 3.94
N ALA A 36 23.29 -9.23 4.62
CA ALA A 36 24.57 -9.61 4.00
C ALA A 36 24.60 -10.94 3.21
N ASN A 37 23.67 -11.87 3.45
CA ASN A 37 23.60 -13.18 2.78
C ASN A 37 22.46 -13.28 1.75
N LEU A 38 21.79 -12.15 1.49
CA LEU A 38 20.68 -12.04 0.57
C LEU A 38 21.04 -11.08 -0.56
N LYS A 39 20.54 -11.35 -1.75
CA LYS A 39 20.51 -10.40 -2.86
C LYS A 39 19.07 -10.21 -3.28
N ILE A 40 18.59 -8.97 -3.18
CA ILE A 40 17.24 -8.59 -3.60
C ILE A 40 17.33 -8.01 -5.01
N ASN A 41 16.70 -8.70 -5.95
CA ASN A 41 16.48 -8.19 -7.30
C ASN A 41 15.03 -7.71 -7.41
N TYR A 42 14.79 -6.66 -8.20
CA TYR A 42 13.43 -6.21 -8.47
C TYR A 42 13.25 -5.83 -9.93
N ASP A 43 12.03 -6.03 -10.42
CA ASP A 43 11.60 -5.66 -11.76
C ASP A 43 10.34 -4.78 -11.68
N LEU A 44 10.22 -3.84 -12.62
CA LEU A 44 9.11 -2.90 -12.71
C LEU A 44 8.22 -3.28 -13.88
N PHE A 45 6.92 -3.40 -13.63
CA PHE A 45 5.92 -3.78 -14.64
C PHE A 45 4.91 -2.65 -14.82
N ASP A 46 4.83 -2.08 -16.01
CA ASP A 46 3.77 -1.11 -16.37
C ASP A 46 2.48 -1.86 -16.72
N VAL A 47 1.66 -2.07 -15.68
CA VAL A 47 0.47 -2.91 -15.77
C VAL A 47 -0.61 -2.23 -16.60
N ARG A 48 -0.91 -0.95 -16.35
CA ARG A 48 -2.07 -0.30 -16.96
C ARG A 48 -1.83 0.17 -18.39
N SER A 49 -0.66 0.76 -18.68
CA SER A 49 -0.41 1.32 -20.00
C SER A 49 0.10 0.27 -20.99
N LYS A 50 0.88 -0.72 -20.52
CA LYS A 50 1.53 -1.70 -21.40
C LYS A 50 1.06 -3.13 -21.20
N ASN A 51 0.22 -3.39 -20.19
CA ASN A 51 -0.19 -4.75 -19.83
C ASN A 51 1.01 -5.67 -19.54
N GLU A 52 2.07 -5.12 -18.92
CA GLU A 52 3.19 -5.91 -18.43
C GLU A 52 2.77 -6.56 -17.11
N ILE A 53 2.79 -7.90 -17.04
CA ILE A 53 2.35 -8.67 -15.88
C ILE A 53 3.49 -9.58 -15.44
N ALA A 54 3.79 -9.54 -14.14
CA ALA A 54 4.79 -10.41 -13.54
C ALA A 54 4.32 -11.88 -13.53
N GLU A 55 5.25 -12.80 -13.73
CA GLU A 55 5.00 -14.24 -13.58
C GLU A 55 5.02 -14.66 -12.11
N LEU A 56 4.82 -15.96 -11.83
CA LEU A 56 4.84 -16.54 -10.48
C LEU A 56 6.24 -16.92 -9.99
N ASP A 57 7.32 -16.50 -10.64
CA ASP A 57 8.69 -16.79 -10.19
C ASP A 57 9.22 -15.81 -9.12
N TYR A 58 8.51 -14.69 -8.90
CA TYR A 58 8.79 -13.69 -7.87
C TYR A 58 8.44 -14.17 -6.46
N ASP A 59 9.07 -13.60 -5.43
CA ASP A 59 8.76 -13.87 -4.00
C ASP A 59 7.76 -12.87 -3.44
N ILE A 60 7.90 -11.60 -3.84
CA ILE A 60 7.15 -10.47 -3.31
C ILE A 60 6.57 -9.68 -4.49
N TYR A 61 5.32 -9.24 -4.36
CA TYR A 61 4.64 -8.32 -5.26
C TYR A 61 4.27 -7.06 -4.48
N ILE A 62 4.66 -5.89 -4.99
CA ILE A 62 4.24 -4.59 -4.43
C ILE A 62 3.46 -3.88 -5.51
N SER A 63 2.15 -3.75 -5.31
CA SER A 63 1.27 -3.04 -6.23
C SER A 63 1.08 -1.60 -5.79
N SER A 64 1.47 -0.67 -6.66
CA SER A 64 1.50 0.76 -6.33
C SER A 64 0.10 1.38 -6.26
N GLY A 65 0.06 2.65 -5.86
CA GLY A 65 -1.09 3.50 -6.14
C GLY A 65 -1.21 3.83 -7.63
N GLY A 66 -2.15 4.69 -7.98
CA GLY A 66 -2.40 5.05 -9.37
C GLY A 66 -3.42 6.18 -9.47
N PRO A 67 -3.35 7.00 -10.53
CA PRO A 67 -4.34 8.02 -10.80
C PRO A 67 -5.64 7.39 -11.31
N GLY A 68 -6.70 8.19 -11.35
CA GLY A 68 -7.96 7.80 -11.96
C GLY A 68 -8.85 6.91 -11.10
N SER A 69 -9.91 6.40 -11.73
CA SER A 69 -10.93 5.60 -11.06
C SER A 69 -10.49 4.15 -10.94
N PRO A 70 -10.73 3.45 -9.80
CA PRO A 70 -10.50 2.02 -9.71
C PRO A 70 -11.49 1.20 -10.56
N PHE A 71 -12.46 1.85 -11.22
CA PHE A 71 -13.35 1.23 -12.22
C PHE A 71 -12.97 1.60 -13.66
N GLU A 72 -11.99 2.48 -13.84
CA GLU A 72 -11.47 2.81 -15.16
C GLU A 72 -10.68 1.61 -15.70
N GLY A 73 -11.13 1.06 -16.83
CA GLY A 73 -10.57 -0.17 -17.38
C GLY A 73 -11.29 -1.45 -16.93
N GLU A 74 -12.48 -1.34 -16.34
CA GLU A 74 -13.29 -2.51 -16.04
C GLU A 74 -13.56 -3.35 -17.32
N GLY A 75 -13.23 -4.64 -17.24
CA GLY A 75 -13.34 -5.59 -18.35
C GLY A 75 -12.24 -5.48 -19.42
N SER A 76 -11.30 -4.54 -19.27
CA SER A 76 -10.16 -4.38 -20.17
C SER A 76 -9.17 -5.55 -20.08
N VAL A 77 -8.24 -5.62 -21.05
CA VAL A 77 -7.22 -6.67 -21.10
C VAL A 77 -6.27 -6.59 -19.89
N TRP A 78 -5.85 -5.39 -19.50
CA TRP A 78 -4.92 -5.23 -18.38
C TRP A 78 -5.56 -5.59 -17.05
N GLU A 79 -6.82 -5.21 -16.82
CA GLU A 79 -7.51 -5.52 -15.57
C GLU A 79 -7.71 -7.04 -15.43
N LYS A 80 -8.17 -7.69 -16.50
CA LYS A 80 -8.30 -9.16 -16.52
C LYS A 80 -6.97 -9.83 -16.25
N SER A 81 -5.88 -9.37 -16.87
CA SER A 81 -4.55 -9.95 -16.69
C SER A 81 -4.03 -9.74 -15.26
N TYR A 82 -4.26 -8.56 -14.69
CA TYR A 82 -3.93 -8.25 -13.30
C TYR A 82 -4.72 -9.09 -12.29
N PHE A 83 -6.05 -9.20 -12.44
CA PHE A 83 -6.87 -10.05 -11.58
C PHE A 83 -6.58 -11.55 -11.75
N ASN A 84 -6.20 -11.98 -12.94
CA ASN A 84 -5.70 -13.34 -13.15
C ASN A 84 -4.40 -13.58 -12.38
N LEU A 85 -3.44 -12.65 -12.39
CA LEU A 85 -2.24 -12.74 -11.56
C LEU A 85 -2.58 -12.89 -10.07
N LEU A 86 -3.51 -12.08 -9.54
CA LEU A 86 -3.94 -12.17 -8.14
C LEU A 86 -4.55 -13.54 -7.82
N SER A 87 -5.43 -14.05 -8.70
CA SER A 87 -6.05 -15.37 -8.56
C SER A 87 -5.02 -16.50 -8.62
N SER A 88 -4.00 -16.36 -9.47
CA SER A 88 -2.88 -17.28 -9.60
C SER A 88 -1.99 -17.27 -8.35
N ILE A 89 -1.74 -16.10 -7.76
CA ILE A 89 -1.02 -15.97 -6.48
C ILE A 89 -1.80 -16.66 -5.35
N ASP A 90 -3.11 -16.45 -5.27
CA ASP A 90 -3.96 -17.11 -4.27
C ASP A 90 -3.93 -18.64 -4.42
N SER A 91 -3.98 -19.12 -5.66
CA SER A 91 -3.94 -20.56 -5.97
C SER A 91 -2.59 -21.16 -5.59
N PHE A 92 -1.49 -20.48 -5.93
CA PHE A 92 -0.13 -20.88 -5.54
C PHE A 92 0.02 -20.89 -4.01
N ASN A 93 -0.46 -19.86 -3.32
CA ASN A 93 -0.41 -19.77 -1.87
C ASN A 93 -1.27 -20.82 -1.16
N LYS A 94 -2.22 -21.47 -1.84
CA LYS A 94 -2.98 -22.59 -1.29
C LYS A 94 -2.25 -23.92 -1.45
N SER A 95 -1.52 -24.13 -2.56
CA SER A 95 -0.86 -25.41 -2.86
C SER A 95 0.58 -25.51 -2.36
N GLU A 96 1.33 -24.41 -2.38
CA GLU A 96 2.77 -24.43 -2.15
C GLU A 96 3.14 -24.08 -0.71
N GLU A 97 4.19 -24.68 -0.16
CA GLU A 97 4.71 -24.29 1.16
C GLU A 97 5.38 -22.91 1.12
N ARG A 98 6.17 -22.64 0.08
CA ARG A 98 6.72 -21.31 -0.18
C ARG A 98 5.58 -20.41 -0.62
N LYS A 99 5.27 -19.39 0.16
CA LYS A 99 4.20 -18.43 -0.17
C LYS A 99 4.75 -17.21 -0.89
N LYS A 100 3.92 -16.62 -1.74
CA LYS A 100 4.07 -15.29 -2.35
C LYS A 100 3.51 -14.24 -1.42
N HIS A 101 4.24 -13.15 -1.26
CA HIS A 101 3.81 -12.00 -0.44
C HIS A 101 3.30 -10.88 -1.33
N VAL A 102 2.19 -10.23 -0.95
CA VAL A 102 1.62 -9.13 -1.73
C VAL A 102 1.27 -7.95 -0.84
N LEU A 103 1.76 -6.77 -1.24
CA LEU A 103 1.40 -5.49 -0.64
C LEU A 103 0.63 -4.64 -1.66
N PHE A 104 -0.57 -4.20 -1.29
CA PHE A 104 -1.38 -3.27 -2.06
C PHE A 104 -1.37 -1.88 -1.41
N ILE A 105 -1.22 -0.83 -2.23
CA ILE A 105 -1.11 0.57 -1.81
C ILE A 105 -2.14 1.43 -2.57
N CYS A 106 -2.95 2.19 -1.84
CA CYS A 106 -3.88 3.19 -2.35
C CYS A 106 -4.84 2.68 -3.46
N HIS A 107 -4.55 2.93 -4.73
CA HIS A 107 -5.37 2.49 -5.86
C HIS A 107 -5.42 0.96 -5.95
N SER A 108 -4.29 0.28 -5.81
CA SER A 108 -4.29 -1.18 -5.84
C SER A 108 -5.01 -1.80 -4.63
N PHE A 109 -5.11 -1.11 -3.49
CA PHE A 109 -5.96 -1.53 -2.37
C PHE A 109 -7.46 -1.46 -2.72
N GLN A 110 -7.86 -0.49 -3.53
CA GLN A 110 -9.23 -0.41 -4.05
C GLN A 110 -9.50 -1.54 -5.06
N LEU A 111 -8.53 -1.84 -5.93
CA LEU A 111 -8.62 -3.01 -6.82
C LEU A 111 -8.64 -4.34 -6.03
N MET A 112 -7.88 -4.44 -4.94
CA MET A 112 -7.92 -5.57 -4.01
C MET A 112 -9.32 -5.74 -3.42
N ALA A 113 -9.98 -4.65 -3.00
CA ALA A 113 -11.36 -4.69 -2.50
C ALA A 113 -12.35 -5.20 -3.55
N ARG A 114 -12.22 -4.75 -4.81
CA ARG A 114 -13.03 -5.25 -5.94
C ARG A 114 -12.77 -6.73 -6.21
N HIS A 115 -11.50 -7.13 -6.28
CA HIS A 115 -11.09 -8.49 -6.60
C HIS A 115 -11.61 -9.53 -5.59
N TYR A 116 -11.39 -9.27 -4.30
CA TYR A 116 -11.82 -10.17 -3.23
C TYR A 116 -13.27 -9.96 -2.81
N GLY A 117 -13.92 -8.87 -3.25
CA GLY A 117 -15.31 -8.53 -2.93
C GLY A 117 -15.56 -8.23 -1.44
N PHE A 118 -14.53 -7.83 -0.68
CA PHE A 118 -14.65 -7.68 0.78
C PHE A 118 -15.28 -6.37 1.23
N ALA A 119 -15.47 -5.39 0.34
CA ALA A 119 -16.02 -4.07 0.66
C ALA A 119 -16.44 -3.31 -0.60
N GLU A 120 -17.27 -2.27 -0.43
CA GLU A 120 -17.65 -1.36 -1.50
C GLU A 120 -16.54 -0.35 -1.80
N VAL A 121 -16.23 -0.13 -3.08
CA VAL A 121 -15.37 0.95 -3.54
C VAL A 121 -16.22 2.10 -4.06
N LYS A 122 -16.12 3.27 -3.45
CA LYS A 122 -16.97 4.42 -3.76
C LYS A 122 -16.17 5.70 -3.95
N LYS A 123 -16.64 6.58 -4.85
CA LYS A 123 -16.09 7.92 -4.99
C LYS A 123 -16.38 8.74 -3.73
N ARG A 124 -15.39 9.49 -3.25
CA ARG A 124 -15.53 10.41 -2.12
C ARG A 124 -16.28 11.66 -2.56
N ASN A 125 -17.05 12.22 -1.64
CA ASN A 125 -17.68 13.55 -1.83
C ASN A 125 -16.63 14.66 -1.91
N SER A 126 -15.49 14.48 -1.24
CA SER A 126 -14.34 15.37 -1.32
C SER A 126 -13.03 14.57 -1.33
N THR A 127 -12.09 14.98 -2.19
CA THR A 127 -10.74 14.39 -2.25
C THR A 127 -10.10 14.37 -0.85
N SER A 128 -9.58 13.21 -0.43
CA SER A 128 -8.65 13.16 0.71
C SER A 128 -7.29 13.63 0.23
N PHE A 129 -6.71 14.61 0.92
CA PHE A 129 -5.43 15.19 0.54
C PHE A 129 -4.63 15.53 1.78
N GLY A 130 -3.41 15.01 1.92
CA GLY A 130 -2.44 15.41 2.94
C GLY A 130 -1.97 14.26 3.84
N ILE A 131 -1.33 14.60 4.96
CA ILE A 131 -0.94 13.62 5.99
C ILE A 131 -2.09 13.52 6.99
N MET A 132 -2.66 12.32 7.13
CA MET A 132 -3.90 12.07 7.85
C MET A 132 -3.68 11.06 8.98
N PRO A 133 -4.35 11.22 10.14
CA PRO A 133 -4.29 10.23 11.20
C PRO A 133 -5.12 9.00 10.83
N ILE A 134 -4.57 7.83 11.15
CA ILE A 134 -5.07 6.49 10.88
C ILE A 134 -5.14 5.75 12.20
N HIS A 135 -6.25 5.05 12.43
CA HIS A 135 -6.51 4.35 13.68
C HIS A 135 -6.40 2.86 13.46
N LYS A 136 -5.64 2.19 14.32
CA LYS A 136 -5.66 0.72 14.41
C LYS A 136 -7.04 0.27 14.86
N THR A 137 -7.53 -0.81 14.27
CA THR A 137 -8.63 -1.58 14.85
C THR A 137 -8.08 -2.48 15.96
N GLU A 138 -8.95 -3.22 16.65
CA GLU A 138 -8.53 -4.25 17.61
C GLU A 138 -7.59 -5.28 16.96
N ALA A 139 -7.92 -5.77 15.76
CA ALA A 139 -7.03 -6.65 15.00
C ALA A 139 -5.72 -5.95 14.61
N GLY A 140 -5.78 -4.64 14.33
CA GLY A 140 -4.63 -3.79 14.03
C GLY A 140 -3.64 -3.60 15.17
N LEU A 141 -4.07 -3.76 16.43
CA LEU A 141 -3.17 -3.68 17.59
C LEU A 141 -2.12 -4.80 17.56
N ASN A 142 -2.48 -5.96 17.01
CA ASN A 142 -1.62 -7.13 16.88
C ASN A 142 -1.01 -7.27 15.48
N GLU A 143 -1.16 -6.26 14.62
CA GLU A 143 -0.67 -6.30 13.24
C GLU A 143 0.84 -6.05 13.19
N LYS A 144 1.59 -7.05 12.72
CA LYS A 144 3.06 -7.06 12.60
C LYS A 144 3.57 -5.80 11.91
N ILE A 145 3.00 -5.39 10.78
CA ILE A 145 3.49 -4.21 10.03
C ILE A 145 3.23 -2.88 10.75
N PHE A 146 2.41 -2.88 11.81
CA PHE A 146 2.15 -1.70 12.62
C PHE A 146 2.76 -1.76 14.02
N ASN A 147 3.58 -2.76 14.35
CA ASN A 147 4.11 -2.97 15.70
C ASN A 147 4.92 -1.78 16.27
N LYS A 148 5.59 -0.99 15.41
CA LYS A 148 6.37 0.20 15.77
C LYS A 148 5.52 1.49 15.83
N LEU A 149 4.23 1.41 15.52
CA LEU A 149 3.32 2.56 15.42
C LEU A 149 2.41 2.65 16.65
N GLY A 150 1.99 3.87 16.98
CA GLY A 150 0.96 4.10 18.01
C GLY A 150 -0.42 3.59 17.58
N VAL A 151 -1.38 3.59 18.51
CA VAL A 151 -2.79 3.26 18.21
C VAL A 151 -3.34 4.17 17.11
N VAL A 152 -2.93 5.44 17.17
CA VAL A 152 -3.09 6.41 16.08
C VAL A 152 -1.72 6.71 15.51
N PHE A 153 -1.61 6.69 14.19
CA PHE A 153 -0.39 7.05 13.45
C PHE A 153 -0.76 7.85 12.20
N TYR A 154 0.23 8.37 11.48
CA TYR A 154 0.00 9.26 10.35
C TYR A 154 0.47 8.64 9.03
N GLY A 155 -0.34 8.76 7.99
CA GLY A 155 0.01 8.32 6.64
C GLY A 155 -0.33 9.40 5.62
N ALA A 156 0.41 9.42 4.53
CA ALA A 156 0.07 10.23 3.36
C ALA A 156 -1.19 9.65 2.69
N ASP A 157 -2.21 10.50 2.47
CA ASP A 157 -3.51 10.12 1.92
C ASP A 157 -3.91 11.10 0.81
N PHE A 158 -3.86 10.63 -0.45
CA PHE A 158 -4.14 11.40 -1.65
C PHE A 158 -5.07 10.60 -2.56
N ARG A 159 -6.39 10.72 -2.37
CA ARG A 159 -7.35 9.84 -3.06
C ARG A 159 -8.71 10.48 -3.29
N GLU A 160 -9.33 10.07 -4.39
CA GLU A 160 -10.70 10.43 -4.74
C GLU A 160 -11.69 9.29 -4.50
N TYR A 161 -11.21 8.06 -4.29
CA TYR A 161 -12.00 6.87 -4.00
C TYR A 161 -11.68 6.32 -2.61
N GLN A 162 -12.63 5.57 -2.06
CA GLN A 162 -12.53 4.99 -0.73
C GLN A 162 -13.16 3.61 -0.69
N VAL A 163 -12.60 2.74 0.16
CA VAL A 163 -13.18 1.45 0.49
C VAL A 163 -13.98 1.57 1.79
N ILE A 164 -15.27 1.26 1.72
CA ILE A 164 -16.26 1.41 2.80
C ILE A 164 -17.22 0.20 2.80
N GLN A 165 -18.19 0.14 3.72
CA GLN A 165 -19.21 -0.93 3.77
C GLN A 165 -18.60 -2.35 3.69
N PRO A 166 -17.80 -2.77 4.70
CA PRO A 166 -17.18 -4.09 4.71
C PRO A 166 -18.21 -5.22 4.69
N ASN A 167 -18.05 -6.16 3.76
CA ASN A 167 -18.83 -7.39 3.70
C ASN A 167 -18.28 -8.40 4.72
N GLN A 168 -18.94 -8.50 5.88
CA GLN A 168 -18.49 -9.33 6.99
C GLN A 168 -18.44 -10.83 6.65
N ASP A 169 -19.39 -11.32 5.85
CA ASP A 169 -19.42 -12.73 5.44
C ASP A 169 -18.22 -13.07 4.54
N VAL A 170 -17.90 -12.18 3.58
CA VAL A 170 -16.73 -12.34 2.71
C VAL A 170 -15.44 -12.27 3.53
N LEU A 171 -15.29 -11.27 4.40
CA LEU A 171 -14.11 -11.15 5.27
C LEU A 171 -13.91 -12.40 6.13
N LYS A 172 -14.98 -12.91 6.73
CA LYS A 172 -14.94 -14.13 7.55
C LYS A 172 -14.55 -15.35 6.73
N ASN A 173 -15.13 -15.53 5.54
CA ASN A 173 -14.82 -16.66 4.66
C ASN A 173 -13.37 -16.64 4.15
N LEU A 174 -12.79 -15.44 3.96
CA LEU A 174 -11.39 -15.27 3.61
C LEU A 174 -10.44 -15.46 4.81
N GLY A 175 -10.94 -15.36 6.05
CA GLY A 175 -10.10 -15.20 7.24
C GLY A 175 -9.44 -13.81 7.32
N ALA A 176 -9.97 -12.84 6.58
CA ALA A 176 -9.43 -11.51 6.45
C ALA A 176 -9.78 -10.64 7.66
N ARG A 177 -8.90 -9.67 7.97
CA ARG A 177 -9.03 -8.78 9.12
C ARG A 177 -8.87 -7.33 8.69
N ILE A 178 -9.81 -6.48 9.08
CA ILE A 178 -9.64 -5.02 8.98
C ILE A 178 -8.65 -4.61 10.06
N ILE A 179 -7.51 -4.05 9.67
CA ILE A 179 -6.39 -3.70 10.58
C ILE A 179 -6.28 -2.21 10.85
N ALA A 180 -6.88 -1.35 10.01
CA ALA A 180 -6.88 0.08 10.22
C ALA A 180 -8.11 0.74 9.58
N ILE A 181 -8.55 1.85 10.17
CA ILE A 181 -9.67 2.68 9.71
C ILE A 181 -9.32 4.17 9.77
N GLU A 182 -10.01 4.97 8.97
CA GLU A 182 -9.86 6.43 8.92
C GLU A 182 -10.17 7.02 10.31
N LYS A 183 -9.71 8.22 10.64
CA LYS A 183 -10.07 8.87 11.92
C LYS A 183 -11.59 8.98 12.14
N GLU A 184 -12.00 9.00 13.39
CA GLU A 184 -13.38 9.30 13.74
C GLU A 184 -13.72 10.75 13.35
N ARG A 185 -14.94 10.95 12.84
CA ARG A 185 -15.47 12.26 12.42
C ARG A 185 -16.86 12.44 13.03
N PRO A 186 -16.98 12.75 14.33
CA PRO A 186 -18.29 12.84 14.99
C PRO A 186 -19.18 13.95 14.41
N HIS A 187 -18.59 14.94 13.72
CA HIS A 187 -19.29 16.06 13.11
C HIS A 187 -19.74 15.81 11.66
N VAL A 188 -19.47 14.62 11.10
CA VAL A 188 -19.78 14.30 9.71
C VAL A 188 -20.37 12.90 9.63
N ASP A 189 -21.63 12.79 9.20
CA ASP A 189 -22.37 11.54 9.09
C ASP A 189 -21.97 10.73 7.84
N TYR A 190 -20.67 10.41 7.73
CA TYR A 190 -20.13 9.53 6.70
C TYR A 190 -19.33 8.42 7.35
N GLU A 191 -19.55 7.20 6.87
CA GLU A 191 -18.79 6.03 7.29
C GLU A 191 -17.27 6.27 7.15
N ARG A 192 -16.52 5.67 8.08
CA ARG A 192 -15.06 5.71 8.08
C ARG A 192 -14.54 4.75 7.02
N ALA A 193 -13.64 5.23 6.16
CA ALA A 193 -13.00 4.36 5.19
C ALA A 193 -12.12 3.31 5.89
N LEU A 194 -12.07 2.12 5.30
CA LEU A 194 -11.05 1.12 5.63
C LEU A 194 -9.69 1.66 5.19
N MET A 195 -8.72 1.61 6.09
CA MET A 195 -7.35 2.09 5.82
C MET A 195 -6.34 0.94 5.68
N GLY A 196 -6.70 -0.25 6.15
CA GLY A 196 -5.93 -1.46 5.86
C GLY A 196 -6.72 -2.72 6.10
N VAL A 197 -6.49 -3.72 5.26
CA VAL A 197 -7.06 -5.06 5.37
C VAL A 197 -5.97 -6.09 5.14
N ARG A 198 -5.94 -7.11 6.00
CA ARG A 198 -5.07 -8.27 5.92
C ARG A 198 -5.87 -9.44 5.39
N ILE A 199 -5.53 -9.97 4.21
CA ILE A 199 -6.23 -11.12 3.61
C ILE A 199 -5.67 -12.43 4.18
N SER A 200 -4.35 -12.55 4.27
CA SER A 200 -3.65 -13.71 4.85
C SER A 200 -2.40 -13.26 5.62
N GLU A 201 -1.55 -14.17 6.11
CA GLU A 201 -0.24 -13.78 6.67
C GLU A 201 0.62 -13.02 5.63
N GLU A 202 0.44 -13.35 4.35
CA GLU A 202 1.28 -12.90 3.24
C GLU A 202 0.69 -11.76 2.41
N ILE A 203 -0.64 -11.60 2.42
CA ILE A 203 -1.35 -10.63 1.59
C ILE A 203 -1.96 -9.54 2.46
N VAL A 204 -1.58 -8.29 2.19
CA VAL A 204 -2.05 -7.10 2.92
C VAL A 204 -2.23 -5.92 1.98
N GLY A 205 -3.24 -5.10 2.25
CA GLY A 205 -3.47 -3.87 1.50
C GLY A 205 -3.74 -2.68 2.41
N LEU A 206 -3.29 -1.51 1.96
CA LEU A 206 -3.31 -0.24 2.70
C LEU A 206 -3.85 0.87 1.81
N GLN A 207 -4.80 1.66 2.31
CA GLN A 207 -5.43 2.74 1.54
C GLN A 207 -4.54 3.98 1.41
N PHE A 208 -3.59 4.13 2.33
CA PHE A 208 -2.64 5.25 2.42
C PHE A 208 -1.31 4.87 1.78
N HIS A 209 -0.39 5.84 1.71
CA HIS A 209 0.95 5.70 1.12
C HIS A 209 2.02 5.55 2.20
N PRO A 210 2.29 4.34 2.72
CA PRO A 210 3.38 4.10 3.67
C PRO A 210 4.77 4.29 3.05
N GLU A 211 4.88 4.29 1.73
CA GLU A 211 6.13 4.53 1.00
C GLU A 211 6.53 5.99 0.99
N ALA A 212 5.59 6.93 1.18
CA ALA A 212 5.85 8.35 1.00
C ALA A 212 6.97 8.85 1.92
N ASP A 213 7.94 9.56 1.34
CA ASP A 213 9.09 10.08 2.06
C ASP A 213 8.92 11.56 2.42
N PRO A 214 9.19 11.96 3.68
CA PRO A 214 9.10 13.35 4.08
C PRO A 214 9.99 14.32 3.31
N PRO A 215 11.27 14.01 2.99
CA PRO A 215 12.13 14.92 2.24
C PRO A 215 11.58 15.33 0.88
N SER A 216 11.10 14.38 0.06
CA SER A 216 10.48 14.72 -1.22
C SER A 216 9.15 15.43 -1.05
N MET A 217 8.33 15.06 -0.05
CA MET A 217 7.09 15.78 0.23
C MET A 217 7.36 17.26 0.55
N LEU A 218 8.33 17.54 1.43
CA LEU A 218 8.73 18.90 1.77
C LEU A 218 9.28 19.65 0.55
N HIS A 219 10.15 19.02 -0.23
CA HIS A 219 10.68 19.60 -1.46
C HIS A 219 9.55 20.07 -2.40
N HIS A 220 8.51 19.26 -2.59
CA HIS A 220 7.37 19.64 -3.41
C HIS A 220 6.50 20.73 -2.76
N LEU A 221 6.24 20.66 -1.44
CA LEU A 221 5.42 21.64 -0.73
C LEU A 221 6.06 23.03 -0.66
N HIS A 222 7.38 23.13 -0.74
CA HIS A 222 8.09 24.41 -0.79
C HIS A 222 8.09 25.07 -2.18
N LYS A 223 7.70 24.37 -3.25
CA LYS A 223 7.58 24.99 -4.59
C LYS A 223 6.42 26.01 -4.58
N PRO A 224 6.62 27.26 -5.02
CA PRO A 224 5.58 28.29 -5.00
C PRO A 224 4.27 27.86 -5.65
N GLU A 225 4.34 27.24 -6.83
CA GLU A 225 3.17 26.74 -7.57
C GLU A 225 2.38 25.67 -6.78
N ARG A 226 3.08 24.77 -6.08
CA ARG A 226 2.44 23.75 -5.26
C ARG A 226 1.85 24.32 -3.99
N LYS A 227 2.53 25.27 -3.34
CA LYS A 227 1.95 26.02 -2.22
C LYS A 227 0.65 26.70 -2.64
N GLU A 228 0.68 27.47 -3.73
CA GLU A 228 -0.50 28.18 -4.24
C GLU A 228 -1.65 27.21 -4.59
N GLN A 229 -1.35 26.09 -5.25
CA GLN A 229 -2.34 25.06 -5.56
C GLN A 229 -3.00 24.47 -4.30
N VAL A 230 -2.20 24.17 -3.25
CA VAL A 230 -2.73 23.59 -2.02
C VAL A 230 -3.52 24.63 -1.23
N VAL A 231 -3.02 25.86 -1.11
CA VAL A 231 -3.69 26.95 -0.37
C VAL A 231 -5.00 27.34 -1.03
N SER A 232 -5.03 27.50 -2.35
CA SER A 232 -6.25 27.87 -3.09
C SER A 232 -7.33 26.78 -3.01
N LYS A 233 -6.95 25.50 -3.06
CA LYS A 233 -7.90 24.37 -3.08
C LYS A 233 -8.32 23.89 -1.69
N TYR A 234 -7.39 23.86 -0.73
CA TYR A 234 -7.60 23.22 0.58
C TYR A 234 -7.39 24.17 1.78
N GLY A 235 -6.97 25.41 1.53
CA GLY A 235 -6.74 26.42 2.56
C GLY A 235 -5.35 26.38 3.18
N GLU A 236 -4.93 27.53 3.71
CA GLU A 236 -3.60 27.71 4.33
C GLU A 236 -3.38 26.83 5.56
N ALA A 237 -4.40 26.66 6.40
CA ALA A 237 -4.31 25.78 7.57
C ALA A 237 -3.95 24.34 7.20
N LYS A 238 -4.47 23.84 6.06
CA LYS A 238 -4.16 22.50 5.57
C LYS A 238 -2.72 22.39 5.07
N TYR A 239 -2.26 23.41 4.34
CA TYR A 239 -0.87 23.50 3.88
C TYR A 239 0.12 23.50 5.06
N LEU A 240 -0.11 24.34 6.07
CA LEU A 240 0.75 24.41 7.26
C LEU A 240 0.73 23.10 8.06
N SER A 241 -0.44 22.47 8.20
CA SER A 241 -0.54 21.14 8.84
C SER A 241 0.27 20.07 8.10
N MET A 242 0.28 20.10 6.76
CA MET A 242 1.08 19.15 5.98
C MET A 242 2.58 19.38 6.17
N LEU A 243 3.05 20.63 6.18
CA LEU A 243 4.45 20.94 6.48
C LEU A 243 4.86 20.42 7.86
N SER A 244 4.09 20.78 8.88
CA SER A 244 4.37 20.37 10.27
C SER A 244 4.41 18.85 10.45
N LEU A 245 3.47 18.12 9.83
CA LEU A 245 3.44 16.65 9.91
C LEU A 245 4.50 15.96 9.03
N ALA A 246 4.98 16.63 7.98
CA ALA A 246 6.10 16.11 7.20
C ALA A 246 7.43 16.31 7.96
N GLU A 247 7.57 17.38 8.75
CA GLU A 247 8.74 17.61 9.60
C GLU A 247 8.75 16.77 10.88
N ASP A 248 7.57 16.34 11.37
CA ASP A 248 7.48 15.52 12.59
C ASP A 248 8.02 14.09 12.36
N PRO A 249 9.11 13.68 13.06
CA PRO A 249 9.67 12.35 12.93
C PRO A 249 8.72 11.24 13.42
N ASN A 250 7.71 11.56 14.22
CA ASN A 250 6.70 10.60 14.71
C ASN A 250 5.50 10.43 13.78
N ALA A 251 5.40 11.23 12.71
CA ALA A 251 4.32 11.19 11.75
C ALA A 251 4.69 10.34 10.52
N LEU A 252 4.90 10.96 9.36
CA LEU A 252 5.09 10.25 8.09
C LEU A 252 6.36 9.40 8.09
N LEU A 253 7.46 9.92 8.65
CA LEU A 253 8.74 9.21 8.73
C LEU A 253 8.62 7.89 9.51
N LYS A 254 7.90 7.93 10.64
CA LYS A 254 7.70 6.74 11.49
C LYS A 254 6.95 5.64 10.75
N THR A 255 5.93 6.01 9.98
CA THR A 255 5.18 5.08 9.13
C THR A 255 6.05 4.49 8.03
N ARG A 256 6.83 5.33 7.32
CA ARG A 256 7.78 4.88 6.30
C ARG A 256 8.78 3.85 6.83
N ASN A 257 9.35 4.12 8.00
CA ASN A 257 10.36 3.26 8.62
C ASN A 257 9.78 2.00 9.28
N ALA A 258 8.46 1.91 9.43
CA ALA A 258 7.79 0.79 10.09
C ALA A 258 7.15 -0.17 9.08
N VAL A 259 6.29 0.32 8.19
CA VAL A 259 5.29 -0.53 7.51
C VAL A 259 5.92 -1.41 6.45
N ILE A 260 6.45 -0.81 5.38
CA ILE A 260 7.05 -1.57 4.26
C ILE A 260 8.31 -2.31 4.71
N PRO A 261 9.23 -1.71 5.51
CA PRO A 261 10.38 -2.45 6.02
C PRO A 261 9.99 -3.71 6.79
N THR A 262 8.97 -3.64 7.66
CA THR A 262 8.51 -4.82 8.41
C THR A 262 7.82 -5.84 7.51
N PHE A 263 7.11 -5.41 6.46
CA PHE A 263 6.55 -6.31 5.46
C PHE A 263 7.65 -7.09 4.72
N LEU A 264 8.69 -6.39 4.25
CA LEU A 264 9.86 -6.98 3.59
C LEU A 264 10.60 -7.93 4.53
N ASP A 265 10.89 -7.51 5.77
CA ASP A 265 11.61 -8.32 6.76
C ASP A 265 10.86 -9.64 7.04
N ASN A 266 9.53 -9.60 7.13
CA ASN A 266 8.69 -10.80 7.31
C ASN A 266 8.79 -11.76 6.11
N ALA A 267 8.71 -11.24 4.88
CA ALA A 267 8.81 -12.05 3.67
C ALA A 267 10.21 -12.66 3.50
N ILE A 268 11.25 -11.87 3.76
CA ILE A 268 12.65 -12.32 3.79
C ILE A 268 12.84 -13.44 4.82
N ALA A 269 12.32 -13.26 6.05
CA ALA A 269 12.44 -14.28 7.08
C ALA A 269 11.81 -15.62 6.67
N LYS A 270 10.63 -15.59 6.02
CA LYS A 270 9.97 -16.79 5.48
C LYS A 270 10.81 -17.46 4.38
N LYS A 271 11.37 -16.67 3.46
CA LYS A 271 12.28 -17.15 2.41
C LYS A 271 13.52 -17.85 3.00
N LEU A 272 14.18 -17.21 3.96
CA LEU A 272 15.38 -17.75 4.60
C LEU A 272 15.08 -19.02 5.41
N ALA A 273 13.92 -19.09 6.08
CA ALA A 273 13.51 -20.28 6.80
C ALA A 273 13.31 -21.47 5.85
N HIS A 274 12.68 -21.26 4.69
CA HIS A 274 12.47 -22.30 3.71
C HIS A 274 13.78 -22.80 3.07
N VAL A 275 14.74 -21.91 2.81
CA VAL A 275 16.07 -22.31 2.29
C VAL A 275 16.90 -23.09 3.32
N LYS A 276 16.69 -22.89 4.63
CA LYS A 276 17.40 -23.68 5.65
C LYS A 276 16.87 -25.10 5.83
N LEU A 277 15.64 -25.35 5.40
CA LEU A 277 14.98 -26.65 5.53
C LEU A 277 15.23 -27.58 4.33
N ASN A 278 15.68 -27.03 3.20
CA ASN A 278 15.91 -27.71 1.93
C ASN A 278 17.39 -27.65 1.52
#